data_AF-K1THT2-F1
#
_entry.id   AF-K1THT2-F1
#
_cell.length_a   1.000
_cell.length_b   1.000
_cell.length_c   1.000
_cell.angle_alpha   90.00
_cell.angle_beta   90.00
_cell.angle_gamma   90.00
#
_symmetry.space_group_name_H-M   'P 1'
#
loop_
_entity.id
_entity.type
_entity.pdbx_description
1 polymer ?
#
loop_
_entity_poly.entity_id
_entity_poly.type
_entity_poly.pdbx_seq_one_letter_code
_entity_poly.pdbx_strand_id
1 'polypeptide(L)'
;VETEEEKDLVTELYNTYKQILFNVSMSILHNTADAEDAVQETFVRIISNLSKIDCANEKRSKAYIFVVTRNICYDILRKNIR
;
A
#
# COMPACT_ATOMS: atom_id res chain seq x y z
N VAL A 1 -3.92 -7.65 13.56
CA VAL A 1 -4.52 -8.78 12.84
C VAL A 1 -5.00 -9.74 13.90
N GLU A 2 -6.30 -9.73 14.16
CA GLU A 2 -6.93 -10.34 15.33
C GLU A 2 -7.57 -11.69 15.01
N THR A 3 -7.86 -11.97 13.72
CA THR A 3 -8.43 -13.24 13.25
C THR A 3 -7.62 -13.86 12.12
N GLU A 4 -7.84 -15.16 11.86
CA GLU A 4 -7.19 -15.86 10.74
C GLU A 4 -7.68 -15.35 9.38
N GLU A 5 -8.96 -15.00 9.28
CA GLU A 5 -9.59 -14.42 8.08
C GLU A 5 -8.96 -13.08 7.68
N GLU A 6 -8.61 -12.23 8.66
CA GLU A 6 -7.90 -10.98 8.39
C GLU A 6 -6.48 -11.22 7.87
N LYS A 7 -5.78 -12.26 8.35
CA LYS A 7 -4.44 -12.62 7.84
C LYS A 7 -4.51 -13.08 6.40
N ASP A 8 -5.50 -13.90 6.06
CA ASP A 8 -5.71 -14.40 4.71
C ASP A 8 -6.00 -13.25 3.75
N LEU A 9 -6.91 -12.33 4.13
CA LEU A 9 -7.23 -11.15 3.34
C LEU A 9 -5.98 -10.26 3.12
N VAL A 10 -5.20 -10.01 4.17
CA VAL A 10 -3.96 -9.22 4.05
C VAL A 10 -2.97 -9.91 3.11
N THR A 11 -2.83 -11.23 3.21
CA THR A 11 -1.93 -12.02 2.35
C THR A 11 -2.37 -11.96 0.89
N GLU A 12 -3.67 -12.07 0.63
CA GLU A 12 -4.25 -11.93 -0.71
C GLU A 12 -3.98 -10.55 -1.29
N LEU A 13 -4.28 -9.48 -0.53
CA LEU A 13 -4.00 -8.11 -0.94
C LEU A 13 -2.51 -7.90 -1.22
N TYR A 14 -1.63 -8.43 -0.36
CA TYR A 14 -0.19 -8.32 -0.54
C TYR A 14 0.26 -8.97 -1.85
N ASN A 15 -0.12 -10.21 -2.09
CA ASN A 15 0.27 -10.92 -3.30
C ASN A 15 -0.32 -10.29 -4.57
N THR A 16 -1.51 -9.72 -4.48
CA THR A 16 -2.19 -9.06 -5.60
C THR A 16 -1.54 -7.73 -5.96
N TYR A 17 -1.23 -6.90 -4.95
CA TYR A 17 -0.87 -5.51 -5.18
C TYR A 17 0.63 -5.21 -5.06
N LYS A 18 1.44 -6.01 -4.37
CA LYS A 18 2.86 -5.68 -4.09
C LYS A 18 3.65 -5.23 -5.33
N GLN A 19 3.52 -5.95 -6.46
CA GLN A 19 4.31 -5.66 -7.65
C GLN A 19 3.86 -4.36 -8.33
N ILE A 20 2.54 -4.14 -8.44
CA ILE A 20 2.03 -2.93 -9.08
C ILE A 20 2.28 -1.69 -8.21
N LEU A 21 2.18 -1.82 -6.88
CA LEU A 21 2.51 -0.74 -5.95
C LEU A 21 4.00 -0.43 -5.95
N PHE A 22 4.86 -1.44 -6.06
CA PHE A 22 6.29 -1.23 -6.22
C PHE A 22 6.59 -0.46 -7.51
N ASN A 23 6.00 -0.86 -8.65
CA ASN A 23 6.19 -0.17 -9.92
C ASN A 23 5.69 1.29 -9.88
N VAL A 24 4.56 1.54 -9.22
CA VAL A 24 4.02 2.90 -9.01
C VAL A 24 4.92 3.72 -8.09
N SER A 25 5.43 3.13 -7.02
CA SER A 25 6.34 3.81 -6.10
C SER A 25 7.65 4.13 -6.77
N MET A 26 8.21 3.20 -7.55
CA MET A 26 9.41 3.40 -8.37
C MET A 26 9.24 4.52 -9.40
N SER A 27 8.06 4.68 -10.00
CA SER A 27 7.82 5.75 -10.97
C SER A 27 7.70 7.15 -10.34
N ILE A 28 7.53 7.22 -9.01
CA ILE A 28 7.42 8.48 -8.26
C ILE A 28 8.74 8.80 -7.52
N LEU A 29 9.33 7.79 -6.88
CA LEU A 29 10.47 7.94 -5.98
C LEU A 29 11.82 7.80 -6.69
N HIS A 30 11.86 7.05 -7.80
CA HIS A 30 13.07 6.77 -8.56
C HIS A 30 14.23 6.19 -7.72
N ASN A 31 13.90 5.57 -6.58
CA ASN A 31 14.83 4.94 -5.66
C ASN A 31 14.21 3.62 -5.17
N THR A 32 14.98 2.53 -5.31
CA THR A 32 14.53 1.18 -4.95
C THR A 32 14.20 1.03 -3.47
N ALA A 33 15.08 1.51 -2.57
CA ALA A 33 14.88 1.39 -1.14
C ALA A 33 13.63 2.18 -0.69
N ASP A 34 13.50 3.42 -1.16
CA ASP A 34 12.33 4.25 -0.86
C ASP A 34 11.03 3.63 -1.41
N ALA A 35 11.09 2.98 -2.58
CA ALA A 35 9.93 2.29 -3.16
C ALA A 35 9.55 1.03 -2.38
N GLU A 36 10.51 0.25 -1.91
CA GLU A 36 10.27 -0.89 -1.03
C GLU A 36 9.64 -0.43 0.29
N ASP A 37 10.18 0.62 0.91
CA ASP A 37 9.65 1.23 2.13
C ASP A 37 8.23 1.76 1.93
N ALA A 38 7.96 2.41 0.80
CA ALA A 38 6.62 2.91 0.47
C ALA A 38 5.59 1.79 0.37
N VAL A 39 5.95 0.66 -0.24
CA VAL A 39 5.07 -0.52 -0.33
C VAL A 39 4.82 -1.11 1.05
N GLN A 40 5.87 -1.28 1.86
CA GLN A 40 5.73 -1.80 3.23
C GLN A 40 4.81 -0.92 4.08
N GLU A 41 5.07 0.38 4.13
CA GLU A 41 4.25 1.36 4.86
C GLU A 41 2.80 1.37 4.36
N THR A 42 2.59 1.15 3.06
CA THR A 42 1.23 1.03 2.49
C THR A 42 0.48 -0.14 3.12
N PHE A 43 1.11 -1.32 3.20
CA PHE A 43 0.47 -2.49 3.80
C PHE A 43 0.28 -2.35 5.31
N VAL A 44 1.20 -1.70 6.03
CA VAL A 44 1.02 -1.35 7.46
C VAL A 44 -0.24 -0.49 7.64
N ARG A 45 -0.46 0.50 6.78
CA ARG A 45 -1.66 1.35 6.83
C ARG A 45 -2.93 0.61 6.43
N ILE A 46 -2.87 -0.28 5.44
CA ILE A 46 -4.00 -1.12 5.04
C ILE A 46 -4.39 -2.04 6.20
N ILE A 47 -3.43 -2.74 6.81
CA ILE A 47 -3.68 -3.62 7.97
C ILE A 47 -4.35 -2.85 9.10
N SER A 48 -3.87 -1.64 9.39
CA SER A 48 -4.44 -0.76 10.42
C SER A 48 -5.83 -0.20 10.06
N ASN A 49 -6.26 -0.33 8.81
CA ASN A 49 -7.53 0.20 8.30
C ASN A 49 -8.29 -0.86 7.48
N LEU A 50 -8.20 -2.14 7.85
CA LEU A 50 -8.80 -3.24 7.08
C LEU A 50 -10.31 -3.06 6.86
N SER A 51 -11.01 -2.42 7.80
CA SER A 51 -12.44 -2.07 7.67
C SER A 51 -12.77 -1.14 6.49
N LYS A 52 -11.78 -0.49 5.88
CA LYS A 52 -11.95 0.33 4.66
C LYS A 52 -11.78 -0.47 3.37
N ILE A 53 -11.29 -1.71 3.45
CA ILE A 53 -11.26 -2.64 2.33
C ILE A 53 -12.66 -3.21 2.17
N ASP A 54 -13.23 -2.95 1.00
CA ASP A 54 -14.57 -3.37 0.62
C ASP A 54 -14.43 -4.58 -0.31
N CYS A 55 -14.57 -5.78 0.25
CA CYS A 55 -14.47 -7.03 -0.52
C CYS A 55 -15.59 -7.19 -1.55
N ALA A 56 -16.73 -6.50 -1.37
CA ALA A 56 -17.82 -6.48 -2.34
C ALA A 56 -17.56 -5.47 -3.48
N ASN A 57 -16.58 -4.57 -3.33
CA ASN A 57 -16.25 -3.54 -4.30
C ASN A 57 -14.73 -3.40 -4.50
N GLU A 58 -14.17 -4.30 -5.31
CA GLU A 58 -12.75 -4.32 -5.66
C GLU A 58 -12.24 -2.97 -6.18
N LYS A 59 -13.04 -2.25 -7.00
CA LYS A 59 -12.65 -0.94 -7.55
C LYS A 59 -12.41 0.09 -6.45
N ARG A 60 -13.26 0.11 -5.43
CA ARG A 60 -13.13 1.00 -4.28
C ARG A 60 -11.89 0.66 -3.46
N SER A 61 -11.68 -0.63 -3.18
CA SER A 61 -10.51 -1.12 -2.45
C SER A 61 -9.21 -0.77 -3.17
N LYS A 62 -9.15 -1.02 -4.48
CA LYS A 62 -8.02 -0.64 -5.33
C LYS A 62 -7.77 0.86 -5.31
N ALA A 63 -8.80 1.68 -5.47
CA ALA A 63 -8.65 3.14 -5.42
C ALA A 63 -8.07 3.60 -4.07
N TYR A 64 -8.57 3.05 -2.95
CA TYR A 64 -8.06 3.35 -1.61
C TYR A 64 -6.57 3.01 -1.48
N ILE A 65 -6.18 1.79 -1.85
CA ILE A 65 -4.79 1.31 -1.79
C ILE A 65 -3.85 2.23 -2.59
N PHE A 66 -4.23 2.60 -3.81
CA PHE A 66 -3.42 3.48 -4.65
C PHE A 66 -3.30 4.89 -4.08
N VAL A 67 -4.38 5.45 -3.52
CA VAL A 67 -4.34 6.76 -2.87
C VAL A 67 -3.38 6.74 -1.68
N VAL A 68 -3.46 5.71 -0.82
CA VAL A 68 -2.55 5.57 0.33
C VAL A 68 -1.10 5.48 -0.15
N THR A 69 -0.82 4.65 -1.16
CA THR A 69 0.53 4.46 -1.72
C THR A 69 1.12 5.77 -2.22
N ARG A 70 0.36 6.53 -3.04
CA ARG A 70 0.84 7.81 -3.59
C ARG A 70 1.11 8.83 -2.50
N ASN A 71 0.26 8.89 -1.48
CA ASN A 71 0.45 9.79 -0.35
C ASN A 71 1.76 9.48 0.40
N ILE A 72 2.04 8.20 0.65
CA ILE A 72 3.31 7.76 1.26
C ILE A 72 4.50 8.18 0.41
N CYS A 73 4.45 7.94 -0.91
CA CYS A 73 5.53 8.34 -1.81
C CYS A 73 5.80 9.85 -1.73
N TYR A 74 4.75 10.68 -1.72
CA TYR A 74 4.91 12.13 -1.58
C TYR A 74 5.45 12.54 -0.21
N ASP A 75 5.10 11.83 0.86
CA ASP A 75 5.64 12.07 2.19
C ASP A 75 7.14 11.73 2.26
N ILE A 76 7.58 10.65 1.61
CA ILE A 76 9.00 10.29 1.49
C ILE A 76 9.76 11.37 0.72
N LEU A 77 9.26 11.80 -0.45
CA LEU A 77 9.88 12.89 -1.21
C LEU A 77 10.03 14.18 -0.38
N ARG A 78 8.99 14.55 0.38
CA ARG A 78 9.04 15.72 1.26
C ARG A 78 10.08 15.60 2.36
N LYS A 79 10.31 14.40 2.88
CA LYS A 79 11.37 14.14 3.87
C LYS A 79 12.75 14.22 3.26
N ASN A 80 12.94 13.70 2.03
CA ASN A 80 14.23 13.71 1.34
C ASN A 80 14.68 15.12 0.88
N ILE A 81 13.74 16.06 0.75
CA ILE A 81 14.03 17.47 0.41
C ILE A 81 14.45 18.30 1.64
N ARG A 82 14.16 17.85 2.86
CA ARG A 82 14.48 18.55 4.12
C ARG A 82 15.84 18.14 4.66
#